data_AF-A0A9Q9SG00-F1
#
_entry.id   AF-A0A9Q9SG00-F1
#
_cell.length_a   1.000
_cell.length_b   1.000
_cell.length_c   1.000
_cell.angle_alpha   90.00
_cell.angle_beta   90.00
_cell.angle_gamma   90.00
#
_symmetry.space_group_name_H-M   'P 1'
#
loop_
_entity.id
_entity.type
_entity.pdbx_description
1 polymer ?
#
loop_
_entity_poly.entity_id
_entity_poly.type
_entity_poly.pdbx_seq_one_letter_code
_entity_poly.pdbx_strand_id
1 'polypeptide(L)'
;MTQLASPSQTAAPRIAFVQSCWHKEIVDQCRNAFVDGLANANLSQADCDFFEVAGAFEIPLHAKLLAKTGKYAAIACAGLVVDGGIYRHDFVAQAVISGLMQVQLETGVVVLSAVLTPHHFHGAEHVAYFHEHFLVKGAELAHACVDTIGKVAALKAEPVVAAIPQAA
;
A
#
# COMPACT_ATOMS: atom_id res chain seq x y z
N MET A 1 24.54 39.17 0.87
CA MET A 1 23.33 38.43 1.26
C MET A 1 23.19 37.27 0.30
N THR A 2 23.67 36.08 0.67
CA THR A 2 23.56 34.88 -0.16
C THR A 2 22.18 34.29 0.06
N GLN A 3 21.31 34.43 -0.94
CA GLN A 3 19.96 33.91 -0.91
C GLN A 3 20.05 32.38 -0.97
N LEU A 4 19.69 31.72 0.13
CA LEU A 4 19.49 30.26 0.17
C LEU A 4 18.44 29.92 -0.89
N ALA A 5 18.82 29.11 -1.87
CA ALA A 5 17.90 28.58 -2.86
C ALA A 5 16.78 27.82 -2.13
N SER A 6 15.53 28.19 -2.42
CA SER A 6 14.36 27.47 -1.92
C SER A 6 14.43 26.00 -2.36
N PRO A 7 14.04 25.04 -1.51
CA PRO A 7 14.03 23.64 -1.90
C PRO A 7 13.19 23.48 -3.17
N SER A 8 13.77 22.89 -4.20
CA SER A 8 13.09 22.53 -5.42
C SER A 8 11.85 21.72 -5.07
N GLN A 9 10.66 22.17 -5.48
CA GLN A 9 9.43 21.39 -5.37
C GLN A 9 9.64 20.05 -6.07
N THR A 10 9.85 18.99 -5.31
CA THR A 10 9.85 17.63 -5.83
C THR A 10 8.44 17.33 -6.31
N ALA A 11 8.29 16.74 -7.49
CA ALA A 11 7.00 16.30 -8.00
C ALA A 11 6.28 15.41 -6.97
N ALA A 12 4.95 15.53 -6.91
CA ALA A 12 4.12 14.75 -5.97
C ALA A 12 4.41 13.24 -6.10
N PRO A 13 4.49 12.50 -4.98
CA PRO A 13 4.76 11.07 -5.02
C PRO A 13 3.64 10.32 -5.75
N ARG A 14 4.00 9.55 -6.77
CA ARG A 14 3.06 8.64 -7.45
C ARG A 14 2.81 7.41 -6.59
N ILE A 15 1.55 7.02 -6.44
CA ILE A 15 1.14 5.83 -5.69
C ILE A 15 0.48 4.84 -6.65
N ALA A 16 0.78 3.54 -6.50
CA ALA A 16 -0.04 2.49 -7.12
C ALA A 16 -1.01 1.92 -6.09
N PHE A 17 -2.27 1.72 -6.48
CA PHE A 17 -3.26 1.01 -5.69
C PHE A 17 -3.66 -0.28 -6.40
N VAL A 18 -3.34 -1.43 -5.81
CA VAL A 18 -3.62 -2.76 -6.38
C VAL A 18 -4.71 -3.43 -5.55
N GLN A 19 -5.77 -3.90 -6.19
CA GLN A 19 -6.83 -4.61 -5.46
C GLN A 19 -7.26 -5.92 -6.11
N SER A 20 -7.73 -6.85 -5.29
CA SER A 20 -8.43 -8.06 -5.77
C SER A 20 -9.89 -7.78 -6.14
N CYS A 21 -10.41 -8.51 -7.13
CA CYS A 21 -11.81 -8.42 -7.57
C CYS A 21 -12.76 -9.39 -6.87
N TRP A 22 -12.27 -10.33 -6.06
CA TRP A 22 -13.15 -11.12 -5.20
C TRP A 22 -13.69 -10.24 -4.07
N HIS A 23 -15.01 -10.29 -3.84
CA HIS A 23 -15.75 -9.40 -2.93
C HIS A 23 -15.56 -7.90 -3.27
N LYS A 24 -15.52 -7.59 -4.57
CA LYS A 24 -15.19 -6.26 -5.09
C LYS A 24 -16.03 -5.15 -4.47
N GLU A 25 -17.32 -5.38 -4.25
CA GLU A 25 -18.24 -4.42 -3.65
C GLU A 25 -17.80 -3.96 -2.24
N ILE A 26 -17.13 -4.84 -1.50
CA ILE A 26 -16.53 -4.55 -0.19
C ILE A 26 -15.15 -3.91 -0.37
N VAL A 27 -14.29 -4.50 -1.21
CA VAL A 27 -12.90 -4.04 -1.41
C VAL A 27 -12.85 -2.63 -2.02
N ASP A 28 -13.81 -2.27 -2.88
CA ASP A 28 -13.92 -0.94 -3.48
C ASP A 28 -14.11 0.16 -2.41
N GLN A 29 -14.70 -0.16 -1.26
CA GLN A 29 -14.83 0.81 -0.16
C GLN A 29 -13.46 1.22 0.39
N CYS A 30 -12.49 0.30 0.38
CA CYS A 30 -11.10 0.59 0.73
C CYS A 30 -10.50 1.62 -0.21
N ARG A 31 -10.69 1.42 -1.51
CA ARG A 31 -10.18 2.32 -2.55
C ARG A 31 -10.79 3.71 -2.44
N ASN A 32 -12.12 3.77 -2.28
CA ASN A 32 -12.84 5.04 -2.18
C ASN A 32 -12.34 5.83 -0.96
N ALA A 33 -12.33 5.21 0.22
CA ALA A 33 -11.85 5.87 1.43
C ALA A 33 -10.34 6.16 1.41
N PHE A 34 -9.55 5.36 0.69
CA PHE A 34 -8.13 5.66 0.46
C PHE A 34 -7.97 6.96 -0.31
N VAL A 35 -8.69 7.12 -1.43
CA VAL A 35 -8.67 8.35 -2.24
C VAL A 35 -9.11 9.56 -1.41
N ASP A 36 -10.18 9.44 -0.63
CA ASP A 36 -10.65 10.51 0.24
C ASP A 36 -9.60 10.87 1.31
N GLY A 37 -8.95 9.85 1.89
CA GLY A 37 -7.92 10.02 2.91
C GLY A 37 -6.66 10.73 2.42
N LEU A 38 -6.33 10.61 1.12
CA LEU A 38 -5.18 11.29 0.50
C LEU A 38 -5.32 12.82 0.49
N ALA A 39 -6.54 13.35 0.51
CA ALA A 39 -6.80 14.79 0.49
C ALA A 39 -6.12 15.52 1.66
N ASN A 40 -5.95 14.85 2.81
CA ASN A 40 -5.26 15.39 3.98
C ASN A 40 -3.77 15.71 3.71
N ALA A 41 -3.19 15.14 2.66
CA ALA A 41 -1.81 15.32 2.24
C ALA A 41 -1.66 16.19 0.99
N ASN A 42 -2.73 16.87 0.55
CA ASN A 42 -2.82 17.55 -0.74
C ASN A 42 -2.56 16.62 -1.94
N LEU A 43 -2.83 15.32 -1.78
CA LEU A 43 -2.82 14.34 -2.85
C LEU A 43 -4.24 14.06 -3.29
N SER A 44 -4.37 13.63 -4.55
CA SER A 44 -5.65 13.37 -5.18
C SER A 44 -5.66 12.02 -5.88
N GLN A 45 -6.83 11.62 -6.38
CA GLN A 45 -6.94 10.46 -7.26
C GLN A 45 -5.98 10.55 -8.47
N ALA A 46 -5.73 11.77 -8.97
CA ALA A 46 -4.85 11.97 -10.11
C ALA A 46 -3.40 11.59 -9.82
N ASP A 47 -2.98 11.48 -8.55
CA ASP A 47 -1.64 11.05 -8.09
C ASP A 47 -1.52 9.53 -7.92
N CYS A 48 -2.63 8.81 -8.14
CA CYS A 48 -2.72 7.37 -8.01
C CYS A 48 -2.97 6.68 -9.35
N ASP A 49 -2.32 5.54 -9.55
CA ASP A 49 -2.66 4.59 -10.61
C ASP A 49 -3.33 3.37 -10.00
N PHE A 50 -4.46 2.95 -10.57
CA PHE A 50 -5.30 1.90 -10.00
C PHE A 50 -5.25 0.63 -10.85
N PHE A 51 -5.02 -0.49 -10.17
CA PHE A 51 -4.89 -1.81 -10.79
C PHE A 51 -5.85 -2.79 -10.12
N GLU A 52 -6.37 -3.70 -10.92
CA GLU A 52 -7.25 -4.78 -10.49
C GLU A 52 -6.63 -6.12 -10.87
N VAL A 53 -6.70 -7.07 -9.94
CA VAL A 53 -6.24 -8.45 -10.13
C VAL A 53 -7.36 -9.42 -9.74
N ALA A 54 -7.29 -10.67 -10.22
CA ALA A 54 -8.34 -11.65 -10.00
C ALA A 54 -8.61 -11.90 -8.51
N GLY A 55 -7.60 -12.34 -7.75
CA GLY A 55 -7.67 -12.58 -6.32
C GLY A 55 -6.50 -11.94 -5.55
N ALA A 56 -6.53 -12.07 -4.22
CA ALA A 56 -5.47 -11.52 -3.37
C ALA A 56 -4.10 -12.17 -3.65
N PHE A 57 -4.09 -13.41 -4.13
CA PHE A 57 -2.87 -14.18 -4.40
C PHE A 57 -2.01 -13.58 -5.53
N GLU A 58 -2.61 -12.88 -6.49
CA GLU A 58 -1.89 -12.22 -7.58
C GLU A 58 -1.28 -10.87 -7.17
N ILE A 59 -1.71 -10.28 -6.04
CA ILE A 59 -1.28 -8.96 -5.60
C ILE A 59 0.25 -8.86 -5.43
N PRO A 60 0.96 -9.80 -4.76
CA PRO A 60 2.40 -9.67 -4.55
C PRO A 60 3.21 -9.63 -5.84
N LEU A 61 2.87 -10.46 -6.83
CA LEU A 61 3.55 -10.46 -8.13
C LEU A 61 3.32 -9.11 -8.83
N HIS A 62 2.08 -8.63 -8.84
CA HIS A 62 1.72 -7.35 -9.45
C HIS A 62 2.48 -6.19 -8.79
N ALA A 63 2.49 -6.14 -7.45
CA ALA A 63 3.24 -5.16 -6.68
C ALA A 63 4.75 -5.20 -6.99
N LYS A 64 5.35 -6.40 -7.10
CA LYS A 64 6.77 -6.55 -7.47
C LYS A 64 7.08 -5.95 -8.83
N LEU A 65 6.23 -6.20 -9.82
CA LEU A 65 6.42 -5.68 -11.17
C LEU A 65 6.28 -4.16 -11.21
N LEU A 66 5.30 -3.60 -10.50
CA LEU A 66 5.11 -2.15 -10.36
C LEU A 66 6.31 -1.50 -9.65
N ALA A 67 6.79 -2.07 -8.54
CA ALA A 67 7.94 -1.55 -7.80
C ALA A 67 9.19 -1.47 -8.69
N LYS A 68 9.43 -2.50 -9.50
CA LYS A 68 10.56 -2.56 -10.44
C LYS A 68 10.49 -1.52 -11.57
N THR A 69 9.34 -0.91 -11.82
CA THR A 69 9.26 0.18 -12.82
C THR A 69 9.96 1.46 -12.35
N GLY A 70 10.20 1.61 -11.04
CA GLY A 70 10.75 2.84 -10.44
C GLY A 70 9.79 4.04 -10.46
N LYS A 71 8.54 3.87 -10.90
CA LYS A 71 7.57 4.97 -11.04
C LYS A 71 6.87 5.36 -9.74
N TYR A 72 6.80 4.46 -8.77
CA TYR A 72 5.93 4.60 -7.60
C TYR A 72 6.74 4.79 -6.32
N ALA A 73 6.33 5.75 -5.51
CA ALA A 73 6.86 5.95 -4.16
C ALA A 73 6.31 4.89 -3.18
N ALA A 74 5.08 4.44 -3.40
CA ALA A 74 4.45 3.37 -2.64
C ALA A 74 3.46 2.56 -3.48
N ILE A 75 3.17 1.35 -2.99
CA ILE A 75 2.16 0.45 -3.52
C ILE A 75 1.21 0.07 -2.37
N ALA A 76 -0.01 0.56 -2.43
CA ALA A 76 -1.07 0.23 -1.50
C ALA A 76 -1.87 -0.97 -2.04
N CYS A 77 -2.01 -2.03 -1.25
CA CYS A 77 -2.65 -3.28 -1.67
C CYS A 77 -3.92 -3.51 -0.86
N ALA A 78 -5.04 -3.85 -1.51
CA ALA A 78 -6.30 -4.15 -0.84
C ALA A 78 -6.90 -5.47 -1.31
N GLY A 79 -7.54 -6.20 -0.40
CA GLY A 79 -8.24 -7.42 -0.75
C GLY A 79 -8.95 -8.06 0.43
N LEU A 80 -9.82 -9.02 0.14
CA LEU A 80 -10.56 -9.75 1.16
C LEU A 80 -10.43 -11.26 0.91
N VAL A 81 -9.85 -11.97 1.87
CA VAL A 81 -9.68 -13.43 1.82
C VAL A 81 -10.61 -14.06 2.86
N VAL A 82 -11.77 -14.54 2.42
CA VAL A 82 -12.80 -15.11 3.30
C VAL A 82 -12.65 -16.61 3.48
N ASP A 83 -13.14 -17.13 4.60
CA ASP A 83 -13.15 -18.54 4.96
C ASP A 83 -14.42 -19.26 4.48
N GLY A 84 -14.70 -19.18 3.18
CA GLY A 84 -15.97 -19.62 2.58
C GLY A 84 -16.15 -21.12 2.32
N GLY A 85 -15.44 -22.04 2.97
CA GLY A 85 -15.67 -23.49 2.80
C GLY A 85 -14.42 -24.39 2.85
N ILE A 86 -14.15 -25.13 1.77
CA ILE A 86 -13.19 -26.26 1.72
C ILE A 86 -11.71 -25.82 1.83
N TYR A 87 -11.43 -24.54 1.59
CA TYR A 87 -10.06 -24.01 1.53
C TYR A 87 -9.59 -23.40 2.85
N ARG A 88 -8.32 -23.68 3.20
CA ARG A 88 -7.61 -22.99 4.28
C ARG A 88 -7.13 -21.62 3.79
N HIS A 89 -8.01 -20.63 3.89
CA HIS A 89 -7.75 -19.21 3.61
C HIS A 89 -6.47 -18.69 4.26
N ASP A 90 -6.09 -19.19 5.44
CA ASP A 90 -4.83 -18.89 6.13
C ASP A 90 -3.59 -19.04 5.24
N PHE A 91 -3.55 -20.06 4.37
CA PHE A 91 -2.39 -20.27 3.50
C PHE A 91 -2.27 -19.18 2.44
N VAL A 92 -3.41 -18.73 1.91
CA VAL A 92 -3.46 -17.64 0.93
C VAL A 92 -3.09 -16.33 1.62
N ALA A 93 -3.71 -16.06 2.78
CA ALA A 93 -3.41 -14.91 3.62
C ALA A 93 -1.91 -14.78 3.92
N GLN A 94 -1.31 -15.85 4.43
CA GLN A 94 0.10 -15.88 4.78
C GLN A 94 0.99 -15.70 3.54
N ALA A 95 0.70 -16.39 2.44
CA ALA A 95 1.46 -16.26 1.20
C ALA A 95 1.41 -14.81 0.66
N VAL A 96 0.26 -14.14 0.74
CA VAL A 96 0.11 -12.75 0.31
C VAL A 96 0.93 -11.81 1.20
N ILE A 97 0.76 -11.88 2.52
CA ILE A 97 1.46 -10.98 3.44
C ILE A 97 2.98 -11.19 3.40
N SER A 98 3.44 -12.44 3.38
CA SER A 98 4.87 -12.76 3.23
C SER A 98 5.40 -12.28 1.87
N GLY A 99 4.63 -12.45 0.80
CA GLY A 99 5.00 -11.96 -0.53
C GLY A 99 5.15 -10.44 -0.57
N LEU A 100 4.19 -9.68 -0.03
CA LEU A 100 4.26 -8.22 0.02
C LEU A 100 5.46 -7.71 0.83
N MET A 101 5.72 -8.35 1.98
CA MET A 101 6.90 -8.04 2.80
C MET A 101 8.20 -8.27 2.01
N GLN A 102 8.31 -9.42 1.34
CA GLN A 102 9.47 -9.74 0.51
C GLN A 102 9.65 -8.71 -0.62
N VAL A 103 8.57 -8.30 -1.29
CA VAL A 103 8.63 -7.27 -2.34
C VAL A 103 9.20 -5.97 -1.79
N GLN A 104 8.70 -5.49 -0.65
CA GLN A 104 9.20 -4.25 -0.03
C GLN A 104 10.67 -4.34 0.32
N LEU A 105 11.11 -5.44 0.95
CA LEU A 105 12.50 -5.63 1.35
C LEU A 105 13.46 -5.77 0.16
N GLU A 106 13.03 -6.44 -0.91
CA GLU A 106 13.87 -6.64 -2.12
C GLU A 106 13.97 -5.38 -2.99
N THR A 107 12.91 -4.56 -3.04
CA THR A 107 12.84 -3.42 -3.97
C THR A 107 13.14 -2.08 -3.30
N GLY A 108 13.02 -2.00 -1.97
CA GLY A 108 13.12 -0.75 -1.23
C GLY A 108 11.99 0.25 -1.53
N VAL A 109 10.92 -0.20 -2.20
CA VAL A 109 9.68 0.56 -2.43
C VAL A 109 8.70 0.22 -1.31
N VAL A 110 7.99 1.23 -0.80
CA VAL A 110 7.00 1.05 0.27
C VAL A 110 5.84 0.19 -0.26
N VAL A 111 5.53 -0.92 0.41
CA VAL A 111 4.39 -1.77 0.10
C VAL A 111 3.53 -1.93 1.35
N LEU A 112 2.26 -1.55 1.24
CA LEU A 112 1.30 -1.56 2.34
C LEU A 112 0.16 -2.52 2.05
N SER A 113 -0.42 -3.10 3.11
CA SER A 113 -1.50 -4.07 2.99
C SER A 113 -2.73 -3.64 3.78
N ALA A 114 -3.86 -3.60 3.08
CA ALA A 114 -5.22 -3.69 3.58
C ALA A 114 -5.87 -4.97 3.03
N VAL A 115 -5.11 -6.06 2.97
CA VAL A 115 -5.65 -7.41 2.69
C VAL A 115 -6.16 -7.99 4.01
N LEU A 116 -7.49 -8.06 4.15
CA LEU A 116 -8.15 -8.54 5.36
C LEU A 116 -8.54 -10.01 5.22
N THR A 117 -8.46 -10.72 6.34
CA THR A 117 -8.65 -12.18 6.38
C THR A 117 -9.54 -12.52 7.57
N PRO A 118 -10.87 -12.27 7.45
CA PRO A 118 -11.80 -12.50 8.53
C PRO A 118 -11.89 -13.97 8.92
N HIS A 119 -12.15 -14.20 10.20
CA HIS A 119 -12.63 -15.49 10.69
C HIS A 119 -14.16 -15.51 10.62
N HIS A 120 -14.71 -16.63 10.15
CA HIS A 120 -16.14 -16.94 10.10
C HIS A 120 -16.97 -15.97 9.26
N PHE A 121 -16.48 -15.55 8.09
CA PHE A 121 -17.22 -14.73 7.14
C PHE A 121 -18.41 -15.51 6.56
N HIS A 122 -19.60 -15.24 7.09
CA HIS A 122 -20.85 -15.86 6.65
C HIS A 122 -22.06 -14.90 6.69
N GLY A 123 -22.93 -15.02 5.69
CA GLY A 123 -24.20 -14.30 5.66
C GLY A 123 -24.09 -12.78 5.44
N ALA A 124 -25.25 -12.12 5.40
CA ALA A 124 -25.37 -10.71 5.02
C ALA A 124 -24.81 -9.74 6.08
N GLU A 125 -24.82 -10.12 7.35
CA GLU A 125 -24.30 -9.29 8.45
C GLU A 125 -22.79 -9.03 8.30
N HIS A 126 -22.02 -10.06 7.97
CA HIS A 126 -20.58 -9.89 7.74
C HIS A 126 -20.29 -9.08 6.48
N VAL A 127 -21.09 -9.23 5.42
CA VAL A 127 -20.97 -8.37 4.22
C VAL A 127 -21.13 -6.90 4.61
N ALA A 128 -22.16 -6.55 5.37
CA ALA A 128 -22.40 -5.18 5.82
C ALA A 128 -21.27 -4.67 6.74
N TYR A 129 -20.87 -5.49 7.72
CA TYR A 129 -19.78 -5.14 8.63
C TYR A 129 -18.48 -4.86 7.86
N PHE A 130 -18.07 -5.76 6.97
CA PHE A 130 -16.83 -5.57 6.23
C PHE A 130 -16.91 -4.44 5.22
N HIS A 131 -18.08 -4.19 4.63
CA HIS A 131 -18.30 -3.01 3.79
C HIS A 131 -17.98 -1.71 4.55
N GLU A 132 -18.50 -1.55 5.78
CA GLU A 132 -18.17 -0.40 6.64
C GLU A 132 -16.72 -0.42 7.11
N HIS A 133 -16.20 -1.59 7.48
CA HIS A 133 -14.86 -1.74 8.00
C HIS A 133 -13.79 -1.38 6.95
N PHE A 134 -14.02 -1.68 5.67
CA PHE A 134 -13.10 -1.31 4.61
C PHE A 134 -13.04 0.20 4.35
N LEU A 135 -14.06 0.99 4.69
CA LEU A 135 -13.96 2.45 4.69
C LEU A 135 -12.91 2.91 5.71
N VAL A 136 -12.95 2.37 6.93
CA VAL A 136 -11.97 2.68 7.97
C VAL A 136 -10.57 2.25 7.53
N LYS A 137 -10.44 1.03 6.99
CA LYS A 137 -9.14 0.52 6.51
C LYS A 137 -8.59 1.27 5.32
N GLY A 138 -9.43 1.77 4.43
CA GLY A 138 -9.00 2.67 3.34
C GLY A 138 -8.38 3.96 3.87
N ALA A 139 -9.04 4.60 4.84
CA ALA A 139 -8.54 5.83 5.46
C ALA A 139 -7.23 5.60 6.24
N GLU A 140 -7.14 4.53 7.03
CA GLU A 140 -5.92 4.14 7.74
C GLU A 140 -4.76 3.85 6.76
N LEU A 141 -5.06 3.15 5.66
CA LEU A 141 -4.09 2.84 4.62
C LEU A 141 -3.56 4.10 3.93
N ALA A 142 -4.42 5.09 3.65
CA ALA A 142 -4.00 6.38 3.08
C ALA A 142 -3.08 7.14 4.03
N HIS A 143 -3.44 7.22 5.31
CA HIS A 143 -2.62 7.85 6.33
C HIS A 143 -1.24 7.18 6.43
N ALA A 144 -1.20 5.85 6.56
CA ALA A 144 0.03 5.08 6.64
C ALA A 144 0.89 5.23 5.36
N CYS A 145 0.25 5.30 4.19
CA CYS A 145 0.93 5.48 2.91
C CYS A 145 1.67 6.80 2.85
N VAL A 146 0.99 7.92 3.12
CA VAL A 146 1.60 9.25 3.09
C VAL A 146 2.73 9.37 4.11
N ASP A 147 2.46 8.97 5.35
CA ASP A 147 3.44 9.04 6.44
C ASP A 147 4.70 8.22 6.14
N THR A 148 4.53 6.99 5.64
CA THR A 148 5.67 6.11 5.34
C THR A 148 6.46 6.61 4.13
N ILE A 149 5.82 7.13 3.09
CA ILE A 149 6.52 7.77 1.95
C ILE A 149 7.43 8.89 2.46
N GLY A 150 6.91 9.79 3.29
CA GLY A 150 7.68 10.91 3.84
C GLY A 150 8.87 10.45 4.66
N LYS A 151 8.68 9.48 5.55
CA LYS A 151 9.74 8.92 6.40
C LYS A 151 10.82 8.20 5.61
N VAL A 152 10.44 7.38 4.63
CA VAL A 152 11.40 6.65 3.77
C VAL A 152 12.15 7.62 2.86
N ALA A 153 11.48 8.66 2.33
CA ALA A 153 12.15 9.68 1.55
C ALA A 153 13.20 10.44 2.38
N ALA A 154 12.89 10.78 3.64
CA ALA A 154 13.84 11.41 4.55
C ALA A 154 15.07 10.51 4.80
N LEU A 155 14.87 9.22 5.09
CA LEU A 155 15.97 8.26 5.29
C LEU A 155 16.87 8.10 4.05
N LYS A 156 16.29 8.17 2.84
CA LYS A 156 17.05 8.09 1.58
C LYS A 156 17.78 9.39 1.24
N ALA A 157 17.34 10.53 1.78
CA ALA A 157 17.95 11.82 1.57
C ALA A 157 19.08 12.14 2.56
N GLU A 158 19.15 11.44 3.70
CA GLU A 158 20.24 11.60 4.66
C GLU A 158 21.58 11.21 4.01
N PRO A 159 22.59 12.11 4.00
CA PRO A 159 23.90 11.77 3.47
C PRO A 159 24.50 10.65 4.33
N VAL A 160 24.90 9.56 3.67
CA VAL A 160 25.70 8.50 4.31
C VAL A 160 26.92 9.19 4.91
N VAL A 161 26.98 9.28 6.25
CA VAL A 161 28.12 9.87 6.95
C VAL A 161 29.37 9.14 6.47
N ALA A 162 30.24 9.88 5.77
CA ALA A 162 31.48 9.35 5.21
C ALA A 162 32.24 8.62 6.32
N ALA A 163 32.61 7.37 6.06
CA ALA A 163 33.41 6.56 6.97
C ALA A 163 34.63 7.38 7.43
N ILE A 164 34.77 7.55 8.74
CA ILE A 164 35.94 8.18 9.35
C ILE A 164 37.16 7.36 8.87
N PRO A 165 38.14 7.96 8.18
CA PRO A 165 39.36 7.24 7.82
C PRO A 165 40.03 6.82 9.12
N GLN A 166 40.24 5.51 9.30
CA GLN A 166 41.09 4.99 10.37
C GLN A 166 42.49 5.54 10.14
N ALA A 167 42.97 6.38 11.06
CA ALA A 167 44.34 6.87 11.06
C ALA A 167 45.30 5.69 11.24
N ALA A 168 46.28 5.62 10.34
CA ALA A 168 47.38 4.66 10.32
C ALA A 168 48.38 4.88 11.46
#